data_AF-A0A7G8ELU2-F1
#
_entry.id   AF-A0A7G8ELU2-F1
#
_cell.length_a   1.000
_cell.length_b   1.000
_cell.length_c   1.000
_cell.angle_alpha   90.00
_cell.angle_beta   90.00
_cell.angle_gamma   90.00
#
_symmetry.space_group_name_H-M   'P 1'
#
loop_
_entity.id
_entity.type
_entity.pdbx_description
1 polymer ?
#
loop_
_entity_poly.entity_id
_entity_poly.type
_entity_poly.pdbx_seq_one_letter_code
_entity_poly.pdbx_strand_id
1 'polypeptide(L)'
;MDVMGTAAVALFVLVAARSGLRTPIVANPDSLDTITAWADPIPQAVILTAIVIGLSIQALLLVVITRLSAVDPLLEALSFEQPEAIQEPPGPASAPVPAPTR
;
A
#
# COMPACT_ATOMS: atom_id res chain seq x y z
N MET A 1 -6.22 0.63 -4.67
CA MET A 1 -5.91 0.15 -3.30
C MET A 1 -7.02 0.49 -2.31
N ASP A 2 -7.55 1.72 -2.32
CA ASP A 2 -8.56 2.20 -1.35
C ASP A 2 -9.79 1.30 -1.17
N VAL A 3 -10.47 0.94 -2.25
CA VAL A 3 -11.69 0.10 -2.23
C VAL A 3 -11.50 -1.22 -1.45
N MET A 4 -10.35 -1.87 -1.62
CA MET A 4 -10.04 -3.12 -0.91
C MET A 4 -9.84 -2.87 0.59
N GLY A 5 -9.23 -1.74 0.96
CA GLY A 5 -9.07 -1.32 2.35
C GLY A 5 -10.44 -1.05 3.02
N THR A 6 -11.32 -0.32 2.35
CA THR A 6 -12.69 -0.07 2.84
C THR A 6 -13.49 -1.37 2.97
N ALA A 7 -13.35 -2.30 2.03
CA ALA A 7 -14.00 -3.61 2.10
C ALA A 7 -13.51 -4.44 3.31
N ALA A 8 -12.21 -4.43 3.59
CA ALA A 8 -11.65 -5.07 4.78
C ALA A 8 -12.21 -4.45 6.07
N VAL A 9 -12.27 -3.11 6.16
CA VAL A 9 -12.87 -2.40 7.29
C VAL A 9 -14.35 -2.78 7.45
N ALA A 10 -15.13 -2.82 6.37
CA ALA A 10 -16.54 -3.20 6.39
C ALA A 10 -16.75 -4.64 6.89
N LEU A 11 -15.85 -5.58 6.54
CA LEU A 11 -15.87 -6.94 7.07
C LEU A 11 -15.68 -6.96 8.59
N PHE A 12 -14.71 -6.20 9.12
CA PHE A 12 -14.51 -6.11 10.56
C PHE A 12 -15.70 -5.45 11.28
N VAL A 13 -16.35 -4.46 10.67
CA VAL A 13 -17.58 -3.86 11.21
C VAL A 13 -18.69 -4.91 11.31
N LEU A 14 -18.88 -5.72 10.25
CA LEU A 14 -19.86 -6.79 10.26
C LEU A 14 -19.57 -7.84 11.34
N VAL A 15 -18.30 -8.19 11.56
CA VAL A 15 -17.88 -9.10 12.63
C VAL A 15 -18.16 -8.50 14.00
N ALA A 16 -17.82 -7.23 14.23
CA ALA A 16 -18.05 -6.51 15.48
C ALA A 16 -19.54 -6.44 15.85
N ALA A 17 -20.38 -6.26 14.83
CA ALA A 17 -21.83 -6.13 14.97
C ALA A 17 -22.54 -7.42 15.43
N ARG A 18 -21.86 -8.58 15.38
CA ARG A 18 -22.45 -9.86 15.79
C ARG A 18 -22.81 -9.93 17.28
N SER A 19 -22.03 -9.25 18.12
CA SER A 19 -22.25 -9.19 19.57
C SER A 19 -23.28 -8.13 19.98
N GLY A 20 -23.54 -7.17 19.08
CA GLY A 20 -24.45 -6.06 19.31
C GLY A 20 -24.17 -4.88 18.39
N LEU A 21 -25.06 -3.89 18.36
CA LEU A 21 -24.95 -2.72 17.46
C LEU A 21 -24.57 -1.43 18.20
N ARG A 22 -24.57 -1.45 19.54
CA ARG A 22 -24.21 -0.28 20.34
C ARG A 22 -22.69 -0.17 20.44
N THR A 23 -22.18 1.06 20.37
CA THR A 23 -20.75 1.31 20.57
C THR A 23 -20.34 1.01 22.04
N PRO A 24 -19.20 0.35 22.29
CA PRO A 24 -18.68 0.01 23.60
C PRO A 24 -18.03 1.23 24.27
N ILE A 25 -18.82 2.28 24.47
CA ILE A 25 -18.40 3.53 25.14
C ILE A 25 -19.24 3.67 26.41
N VAL A 26 -18.59 3.52 27.57
CA VAL A 26 -19.21 3.71 28.88
C VAL A 26 -19.37 5.22 29.11
N ALA A 27 -20.61 5.73 29.10
CA ALA A 27 -20.89 7.13 29.42
C ALA A 27 -21.05 7.35 30.94
N ASN A 28 -21.58 6.36 31.66
CA ASN A 28 -21.72 6.39 33.12
C ASN A 28 -21.26 5.03 33.69
N PRO A 29 -20.26 4.98 34.59
CA PRO A 29 -19.77 3.73 35.19
C PRO A 29 -20.85 2.96 35.98
N ASP A 30 -21.88 3.62 36.49
CA ASP A 30 -22.98 2.96 37.22
C ASP A 30 -23.95 2.23 36.27
N SER A 31 -23.82 2.45 34.95
CA SER A 31 -24.65 1.82 33.93
C SER A 31 -24.09 0.50 33.39
N LEU A 32 -22.98 0.01 33.97
CA LEU A 32 -22.30 -1.20 33.52
C LEU A 32 -23.19 -2.45 33.55
N ASP A 33 -24.13 -2.52 34.50
CA ASP A 33 -25.02 -3.67 34.69
C ASP A 33 -26.17 -3.72 33.67
N THR A 34 -26.46 -2.61 32.97
CA THR A 34 -27.54 -2.52 31.95
C THR A 34 -27.02 -2.78 30.54
N ILE A 35 -25.74 -3.18 30.41
CA ILE A 35 -25.08 -3.35 29.13
C ILE A 35 -25.53 -4.63 28.45
N THR A 36 -26.51 -4.49 27.56
CA THR A 36 -26.89 -5.52 26.60
C THR A 36 -26.68 -4.97 25.18
N ALA A 37 -26.26 -5.84 24.25
CA ALA A 37 -26.09 -5.54 22.82
C ALA A 37 -24.99 -4.53 22.43
N TRP A 38 -23.81 -4.60 23.06
CA TRP A 38 -22.61 -3.89 22.58
C TRP A 38 -21.90 -4.64 21.46
N ALA A 39 -21.44 -3.89 20.47
CA ALA A 39 -20.51 -4.40 19.47
C ALA A 39 -19.18 -4.78 20.13
N ASP A 40 -18.53 -5.81 19.60
CA ASP A 40 -17.27 -6.30 20.14
C ASP A 40 -16.19 -5.19 20.07
N PRO A 41 -15.56 -4.82 21.21
CA PRO A 41 -14.52 -3.80 21.23
C PRO A 41 -13.21 -4.24 20.55
N ILE A 42 -12.95 -5.55 20.43
CA ILE A 42 -11.70 -6.06 19.85
C ILE A 42 -11.60 -5.71 18.35
N PRO A 43 -12.57 -6.07 17.48
CA PRO A 43 -12.58 -5.62 16.09
C PRO A 43 -12.56 -4.09 15.92
N GLN A 44 -13.13 -3.32 16.85
CA GLN A 44 -13.16 -1.85 16.76
C GLN A 44 -11.79 -1.22 16.89
N ALA A 45 -10.96 -1.70 17.81
CA ALA A 45 -9.58 -1.27 17.93
C ALA A 45 -8.80 -1.54 16.62
N VAL A 46 -9.00 -2.72 16.03
CA VAL A 46 -8.38 -3.10 14.75
C VAL A 46 -8.84 -2.19 13.61
N ILE A 47 -10.13 -1.87 13.53
CA ILE A 47 -10.69 -0.96 12.52
C ILE A 47 -10.01 0.42 12.59
N LEU A 48 -9.90 1.00 13.79
CA LEU A 48 -9.29 2.32 13.97
C LEU A 48 -7.82 2.32 13.52
N THR A 49 -7.06 1.29 13.89
CA THR A 49 -5.68 1.13 13.44
C THR A 49 -5.58 0.96 11.92
N ALA A 50 -6.45 0.13 11.33
CA ALA A 50 -6.47 -0.12 9.89
C ALA A 50 -6.75 1.16 9.08
N ILE A 51 -7.68 2.01 9.53
CA ILE A 51 -8.00 3.27 8.86
C ILE A 51 -6.78 4.21 8.86
N VAL A 52 -6.11 4.37 9.99
CA VAL A 52 -4.95 5.27 10.10
C VAL A 52 -3.77 4.78 9.24
N ILE A 53 -3.51 3.47 9.23
CA ILE A 53 -2.48 2.87 8.38
C ILE A 53 -2.84 3.05 6.90
N GLY A 54 -4.09 2.74 6.52
CA GLY A 54 -4.58 2.88 5.15
C GLY A 54 -4.44 4.30 4.62
N LEU A 55 -4.88 5.29 5.40
CA LEU A 55 -4.75 6.71 5.07
C LEU A 55 -3.28 7.12 4.94
N SER A 56 -2.42 6.65 5.84
CA SER A 56 -0.99 6.96 5.83
C SER A 56 -0.29 6.43 4.57
N ILE A 57 -0.62 5.19 4.16
CA ILE A 57 -0.10 4.60 2.93
C ILE A 57 -0.64 5.33 1.69
N GLN A 58 -1.92 5.73 1.68
CA GLN A 58 -2.49 6.52 0.59
C GLN A 58 -1.82 7.89 0.45
N ALA A 59 -1.57 8.57 1.56
CA ALA A 59 -0.85 9.85 1.56
C ALA A 59 0.57 9.69 1.01
N LEU A 60 1.29 8.65 1.46
CA LEU A 60 2.62 8.34 0.93
C LEU A 60 2.58 8.03 -0.57
N LEU A 61 1.61 7.21 -1.00
CA LEU A 61 1.44 6.85 -2.41
C LEU A 61 1.17 8.07 -3.28
N LEU A 62 0.33 9.01 -2.84
CA LEU A 62 0.08 10.26 -3.57
C LEU A 62 1.35 11.11 -3.70
N VAL A 63 2.15 11.20 -2.64
CA VAL A 63 3.45 11.89 -2.70
C VAL A 63 4.37 11.21 -3.70
N VAL A 64 4.52 9.88 -3.64
CA VAL A 64 5.36 9.11 -4.56
C VAL A 64 4.89 9.31 -6.01
N ILE A 65 3.59 9.20 -6.27
CA ILE A 65 3.01 9.42 -7.60
C ILE A 65 3.29 10.84 -8.09
N THR A 66 3.15 11.86 -7.24
CA THR A 66 3.44 13.26 -7.60
C THR A 66 4.92 13.46 -7.95
N ARG A 67 5.81 12.77 -7.24
CA ARG A 67 7.25 12.81 -7.54
C ARG A 67 7.58 12.06 -8.82
N LEU A 68 6.92 10.92 -9.05
CA LEU A 68 7.12 10.11 -10.24
C LEU A 68 6.59 10.81 -11.50
N SER A 69 5.45 11.50 -11.39
CA SER A 69 4.85 12.26 -12.51
C SER A 69 5.70 13.42 -12.98
N ALA A 70 6.62 13.91 -12.14
CA ALA A 70 7.60 14.91 -12.53
C ALA A 70 8.73 14.33 -13.39
N VAL A 71 8.96 13.01 -13.33
CA VAL A 71 9.98 12.29 -14.11
C VAL A 71 9.37 11.67 -15.36
N ASP A 72 8.27 10.94 -15.20
CA ASP A 72 7.47 10.39 -16.29
C ASP A 72 6.00 10.85 -16.11
N PRO A 73 5.55 11.87 -16.86
CA PRO A 73 4.20 12.39 -16.77
C PRO A 73 3.11 11.38 -17.16
N LEU A 74 3.45 10.38 -17.98
CA LEU A 74 2.48 9.40 -18.48
C LEU A 74 2.22 8.29 -17.45
N LEU A 75 3.15 8.09 -16.50
CA LEU A 75 3.08 7.07 -15.45
C LEU A 75 2.73 5.68 -16.00
N GLU A 76 3.22 5.35 -17.19
CA GLU A 76 2.94 4.09 -17.84
C GLU A 76 3.80 2.99 -17.20
N ALA A 77 3.16 1.94 -16.69
CA ALA A 77 3.87 0.89 -15.95
C ALA A 77 4.99 0.23 -16.77
N LEU A 78 4.78 0.06 -18.08
CA LEU A 78 5.74 -0.56 -19.01
C LEU A 78 6.97 0.32 -19.27
N SER A 79 6.86 1.64 -19.14
CA SER A 79 7.98 2.57 -19.34
C SER A 79 9.07 2.42 -18.27
N PHE A 80 8.73 1.84 -17.11
CA PHE A 80 9.67 1.57 -16.02
C PHE A 80 10.41 0.24 -16.17
N GLU A 81 10.01 -0.63 -17.10
CA GLU A 81 10.71 -1.86 -17.45
C GLU A 81 11.74 -1.60 -18.56
N GLN A 82 12.76 -0.77 -18.28
CA GLN A 82 13.95 -0.76 -19.13
C GLN A 82 14.92 -1.82 -18.61
N PRO A 83 15.16 -2.94 -19.33
CA PRO A 83 16.31 -3.76 -19.02
C PRO A 83 17.52 -2.87 -19.32
N GLU A 84 18.28 -2.53 -18.28
CA GLU A 84 19.60 -1.94 -18.44
C GLU A 84 20.33 -2.80 -19.47
N ALA A 85 20.49 -2.29 -20.68
CA ALA A 85 21.33 -2.95 -21.66
C ALA A 85 22.69 -2.99 -20.99
N ILE A 86 23.07 -4.18 -20.53
CA ILE A 86 24.43 -4.49 -20.09
C ILE A 86 25.28 -4.17 -21.32
N GLN A 87 25.78 -2.94 -21.38
CA GLN A 87 26.74 -2.50 -22.37
C GLN A 87 27.96 -3.35 -22.10
N GLU A 88 28.11 -4.46 -22.83
CA GLU A 88 29.35 -5.21 -22.80
C GLU A 88 30.48 -4.21 -23.14
N PRO A 89 31.54 -4.16 -22.33
CA PRO A 89 32.64 -3.23 -22.57
C PRO A 89 33.15 -3.45 -23.99
N PRO A 90 33.55 -2.38 -24.71
CA PRO A 90 34.07 -2.52 -26.06
C PRO A 90 35.21 -3.54 -26.03
N GLY A 91 35.01 -4.67 -26.72
CA GLY A 91 36.02 -5.70 -26.85
C GLY A 91 37.33 -5.11 -27.38
N PRO A 92 38.49 -5.65 -26.98
CA PRO A 92 39.78 -5.06 -27.29
C PRO A 92 39.86 -4.81 -28.80
N ALA A 93 40.11 -3.54 -29.15
CA ALA A 93 40.27 -3.09 -30.52
C ALA A 93 41.17 -4.08 -31.25
N SER A 94 40.61 -4.76 -32.25
CA SER A 94 41.32 -5.68 -33.12
C SER A 94 42.58 -4.99 -33.63
N ALA A 95 43.74 -5.42 -33.13
CA ALA A 95 45.03 -4.93 -33.58
C ALA A 95 45.11 -5.12 -35.11
N PRO A 96 45.74 -4.19 -35.84
CA PRO A 96 45.84 -4.30 -37.29
C PRO A 96 46.63 -5.56 -37.65
N VAL A 97 45.99 -6.47 -38.37
CA VAL A 97 46.62 -7.68 -38.91
C VAL A 97 47.72 -7.24 -39.89
N PRO A 98 48.99 -7.65 -39.70
CA PRO A 98 50.06 -7.26 -40.61
C PRO A 98 49.84 -7.89 -41.99
N ALA A 99 50.03 -7.07 -43.03
CA ALA A 99 49.87 -7.48 -44.42
C ALA A 99 50.82 -8.64 -44.78
N PRO A 100 50.37 -9.63 -45.58
CA PRO A 100 51.21 -10.75 -45.95
C PRO A 100 52.37 -10.27 -46.81
N THR A 101 53.60 -10.44 -46.30
CA THR A 101 54.83 -10.33 -47.10
C THR A 101 54.81 -11.44 -48.16
N ARG A 102 54.99 -11.00 -49.40
CA ARG A 102 54.95 -11.74 -50.66
C ARG A 102 55.88 -12.95 -50.70
#